data_AF-V9HPR3-F1
#
_entry.id   AF-V9HPR3-F1
#
_cell.length_a   1.000
_cell.length_b   1.000
_cell.length_c   1.000
_cell.angle_alpha   90.00
_cell.angle_beta   90.00
_cell.angle_gamma   90.00
#
_symmetry.space_group_name_H-M   'P 1'
#
loop_
_entity.id
_entity.type
_entity.pdbx_description
1 polymer ?
#
loop_
_entity_poly.entity_id
_entity_poly.type
_entity_poly.pdbx_seq_one_letter_code
_entity_poly.pdbx_strand_id
1 'polypeptide(L)'
;MEKIYLREIAHGRSGDKGNISNICVYARDASDYEFIKKVLTVEKVRQHFKNMVKGDITRYEVESLNGFNFVLKDALGGGATTSLRLDSLGKSMGSAMMRIEIDKEDYMNYRKGIKNEK
;
A
#
# COMPACT_ATOMS: atom_id res chain seq x y z
N MET A 1 3.82 20.46 -6.86
CA MET A 1 4.59 19.22 -7.10
C MET A 1 3.75 18.26 -7.89
N GLU A 2 4.32 17.69 -8.94
CA GLU A 2 3.67 16.65 -9.75
C GLU A 2 3.67 15.32 -8.96
N LYS A 3 2.61 14.53 -9.11
CA LYS A 3 2.43 13.28 -8.36
C LYS A 3 2.35 12.10 -9.31
N ILE A 4 2.85 10.97 -8.85
CA ILE A 4 2.64 9.66 -9.49
C ILE A 4 1.83 8.76 -8.55
N TYR A 5 1.18 7.76 -9.12
CA TYR A 5 0.47 6.77 -8.33
C TYR A 5 1.37 5.58 -8.00
N LEU A 6 1.19 4.98 -6.82
CA LEU A 6 1.92 3.78 -6.41
C LEU A 6 1.82 2.63 -7.44
N ARG A 7 0.71 2.53 -8.20
CA ARG A 7 0.54 1.56 -9.31
C ARG A 7 1.65 1.58 -10.37
N GLU A 8 2.33 2.72 -10.52
CA GLU A 8 3.35 2.94 -11.54
C GLU A 8 4.66 2.22 -11.18
N ILE A 9 4.91 2.03 -9.87
CA ILE A 9 6.15 1.44 -9.35
C ILE A 9 5.91 0.14 -8.55
N ALA A 10 4.65 -0.20 -8.26
CA ALA A 10 4.30 -1.37 -7.47
C ALA A 10 3.06 -2.12 -7.99
N HIS A 11 2.92 -3.36 -7.52
CA HIS A 11 1.75 -4.21 -7.64
C HIS A 11 1.07 -4.41 -6.29
N GLY A 12 -0.26 -4.48 -6.29
CA GLY A 12 -1.06 -4.64 -5.08
C GLY A 12 -2.02 -5.81 -5.16
N ARG A 13 -2.12 -6.61 -4.09
CA ARG A 13 -3.14 -7.65 -3.92
C ARG A 13 -3.72 -7.54 -2.51
N SER A 14 -5.01 -7.83 -2.36
CA SER A 14 -5.66 -7.82 -1.05
C SER A 14 -6.42 -9.11 -0.77
N GLY A 15 -6.53 -9.41 0.52
CA GLY A 15 -7.36 -10.45 1.08
C GLY A 15 -8.12 -9.92 2.29
N ASP A 16 -9.02 -10.75 2.80
CA ASP A 16 -9.85 -10.47 3.95
C ASP A 16 -9.85 -11.64 4.94
N LYS A 17 -9.99 -11.29 6.22
CA LYS A 17 -10.29 -12.24 7.29
C LYS A 17 -11.24 -11.57 8.29
N GLY A 18 -12.53 -11.75 8.06
CA GLY A 18 -13.56 -11.09 8.87
C GLY A 18 -13.56 -9.58 8.63
N ASN A 19 -13.41 -8.77 9.68
CA ASN A 19 -13.33 -7.31 9.56
C ASN A 19 -11.91 -6.79 9.26
N ILE A 20 -10.95 -7.69 9.05
CA ILE A 20 -9.55 -7.37 8.75
C ILE A 20 -9.34 -7.45 7.24
N SER A 21 -8.60 -6.49 6.68
CA SER A 21 -8.06 -6.59 5.32
C SER A 21 -6.54 -6.63 5.35
N ASN A 22 -5.96 -7.58 4.64
CA ASN A 22 -4.52 -7.58 4.37
C ASN A 22 -4.27 -7.07 2.95
N ILE A 23 -3.24 -6.25 2.77
CA ILE A 23 -2.86 -5.66 1.49
C ILE A 23 -1.36 -5.87 1.29
N CYS A 24 -1.02 -6.72 0.33
CA CYS A 24 0.36 -6.91 -0.09
C CYS A 24 0.72 -5.91 -1.18
N VAL A 25 1.92 -5.32 -1.08
CA VAL A 25 2.51 -4.41 -2.05
C VAL A 25 3.89 -4.93 -2.43
N TYR A 26 4.12 -5.15 -3.73
CA TYR A 26 5.40 -5.64 -4.25
C TYR A 26 5.95 -4.64 -5.27
N ALA A 27 7.25 -4.32 -5.17
CA ALA A 27 7.89 -3.46 -6.16
C ALA A 27 7.84 -4.10 -7.55
N ARG A 28 7.64 -3.29 -8.61
CA ARG A 28 7.72 -3.76 -10.00
C ARG A 28 9.16 -4.08 -10.40
N ASP A 29 10.06 -3.22 -9.98
CA ASP A 29 11.50 -3.33 -10.11
C ASP A 29 12.08 -3.44 -8.70
N ALA A 30 12.94 -4.43 -8.46
CA ALA A 30 13.54 -4.63 -7.13
C ALA A 30 14.33 -3.39 -6.67
N SER A 31 14.85 -2.60 -7.61
CA SER A 31 15.54 -1.35 -7.30
C SER A 31 14.62 -0.24 -6.78
N ASP A 32 13.29 -0.39 -6.82
CA ASP A 32 12.34 0.55 -6.23
C ASP A 32 11.96 0.19 -4.78
N TYR A 33 12.40 -0.97 -4.26
CA TYR A 33 12.03 -1.48 -2.95
C TYR A 33 12.34 -0.50 -1.81
N GLU A 34 13.58 -0.01 -1.72
CA GLU A 34 14.01 0.89 -0.64
C GLU A 34 13.28 2.23 -0.68
N PHE A 35 12.97 2.74 -1.88
CA PHE A 35 12.15 3.93 -2.01
C PHE A 35 10.72 3.70 -1.53
N ILE A 36 10.08 2.60 -1.95
CA ILE A 36 8.73 2.24 -1.50
C ILE A 36 8.72 2.04 0.03
N LYS A 37 9.74 1.40 0.60
CA LYS A 37 9.90 1.20 2.06
C LYS A 37 9.90 2.53 2.81
N LYS A 38 10.58 3.55 2.27
CA LYS A 38 10.67 4.89 2.83
C LYS A 38 9.35 5.66 2.75
N VAL A 39 8.67 5.64 1.60
CA VAL A 39 7.49 6.49 1.36
C VAL A 39 6.17 5.85 1.78
N LEU A 40 6.08 4.52 1.75
CA LEU A 40 4.87 3.75 2.07
C LEU A 40 4.88 3.37 3.55
N THR A 41 4.76 4.38 4.41
CA THR A 41 4.68 4.21 5.86
C THR A 41 3.28 3.83 6.33
N VAL A 42 3.17 3.35 7.56
CA VAL A 42 1.88 3.07 8.20
C VAL A 42 1.03 4.35 8.25
N GLU A 43 1.64 5.50 8.51
CA GLU A 43 0.98 6.82 8.57
C GLU A 43 0.40 7.21 7.22
N LYS A 44 1.16 7.01 6.14
CA LYS A 44 0.70 7.29 4.77
C LYS A 44 -0.51 6.42 4.41
N VAL A 45 -0.45 5.12 4.75
CA VAL A 45 -1.56 4.18 4.52
C VAL A 45 -2.77 4.54 5.37
N ARG A 46 -2.57 4.90 6.65
CA ARG A 46 -3.63 5.36 7.56
C ARG A 46 -4.31 6.62 7.03
N GLN A 47 -3.55 7.58 6.53
CA GLN A 47 -4.08 8.81 5.96
C GLN A 47 -4.94 8.52 4.71
N HIS A 48 -4.48 7.62 3.84
CA HIS A 48 -5.20 7.23 2.63
C HIS A 48 -6.54 6.54 2.94
N PHE A 49 -6.56 5.66 3.94
CA PHE A 49 -7.75 4.90 4.32
C PHE A 49 -8.52 5.47 5.52
N LYS A 50 -8.25 6.71 5.94
CA LYS A 50 -8.78 7.32 7.20
C LYS A 50 -10.29 7.19 7.42
N ASN A 51 -11.07 7.24 6.33
CA ASN A 51 -12.52 7.17 6.41
C ASN A 51 -13.03 5.72 6.53
N MET A 52 -12.22 4.74 6.14
CA MET A 52 -12.60 3.33 6.00
C MET A 52 -12.04 2.45 7.13
N VAL A 53 -10.81 2.71 7.57
CA VAL A 53 -10.07 1.86 8.51
C VAL A 53 -10.10 2.51 9.88
N LYS A 54 -10.65 1.80 10.87
CA LYS A 54 -10.87 2.31 12.22
C LYS A 54 -9.96 1.69 13.28
N GLY A 55 -9.33 0.57 12.97
CA GLY A 55 -8.41 -0.12 13.86
C GLY A 55 -6.95 0.11 13.50
N ASP A 56 -6.09 -0.69 14.14
CA ASP A 56 -4.65 -0.63 13.92
C ASP A 56 -4.26 -1.01 12.49
N ILE A 57 -3.14 -0.44 12.05
CA ILE A 57 -2.47 -0.81 10.81
C ILE A 57 -1.06 -1.29 11.17
N THR A 58 -0.74 -2.53 10.81
CA THR A 58 0.59 -3.10 11.00
C THR A 58 1.24 -3.32 9.63
N ARG A 59 2.48 -2.84 9.45
CA ARG A 59 3.30 -3.12 8.27
C ARG A 59 4.28 -4.24 8.58
N TYR A 60 4.25 -5.29 7.77
CA TYR A 60 5.25 -6.35 7.74
C TYR A 60 6.09 -6.21 6.47
N GLU A 61 7.40 -6.25 6.60
CA GLU A 61 8.32 -6.21 5.48
C GLU A 61 8.68 -7.64 5.07
N VAL A 62 8.71 -7.89 3.76
CA VAL A 62 9.07 -9.18 3.17
C VAL A 62 10.21 -8.92 2.21
N GLU A 63 11.39 -8.66 2.77
CA GLU A 63 12.61 -8.26 2.04
C GLU A 63 12.97 -9.25 0.93
N SER A 64 12.81 -10.55 1.19
CA SER A 64 13.08 -11.62 0.20
C SER A 64 12.23 -11.53 -1.07
N LEU A 65 11.10 -10.82 -1.02
CA LEU A 65 10.19 -10.61 -2.16
C LEU A 65 10.11 -9.14 -2.59
N ASN A 66 10.97 -8.27 -2.06
CA ASN A 66 10.92 -6.82 -2.30
C ASN A 66 9.51 -6.25 -2.05
N GLY A 67 8.89 -6.67 -0.95
CA GLY A 67 7.47 -6.40 -0.70
C GLY A 67 7.12 -6.11 0.74
N PHE A 68 5.85 -5.80 0.92
CA PHE A 68 5.23 -5.41 2.19
C PHE A 68 3.87 -6.08 2.31
N ASN A 69 3.47 -6.43 3.52
CA ASN A 69 2.11 -6.82 3.84
C ASN A 69 1.58 -5.88 4.92
N PHE A 70 0.52 -5.15 4.59
CA PHE A 70 -0.20 -4.30 5.54
C PHE A 70 -1.41 -5.05 6.05
N VAL A 71 -1.54 -5.17 7.37
CA VAL A 71 -2.73 -5.72 8.02
C VAL A 71 -3.51 -4.56 8.63
N LEU A 72 -4.72 -4.33 8.13
CA LEU A 72 -5.60 -3.23 8.52
C LEU A 72 -6.77 -3.82 9.31
N LYS A 73 -6.84 -3.55 10.61
CA LYS A 73 -7.95 -3.96 11.48
C LYS A 73 -9.12 -3.00 11.35
N ASP A 74 -10.33 -3.51 11.55
CA ASP A 74 -11.58 -2.78 11.37
C ASP A 74 -11.65 -2.00 10.06
N ALA A 75 -11.27 -2.67 8.98
CA ALA A 75 -11.06 -2.10 7.66
C ALA A 75 -12.25 -2.31 6.72
N LEU A 76 -13.20 -3.19 7.06
CA LEU A 76 -14.25 -3.66 6.16
C LEU A 76 -15.67 -3.33 6.65
N GLY A 77 -15.82 -2.50 7.68
CA GLY A 77 -17.14 -2.05 8.17
C GLY A 77 -17.93 -3.15 8.89
N GLY A 78 -17.25 -4.05 9.59
CA GLY A 78 -17.83 -5.21 10.27
C GLY A 78 -17.67 -6.53 9.49
N GLY A 79 -17.13 -6.46 8.27
CA GLY A 79 -16.88 -7.64 7.42
C GLY A 79 -18.14 -8.13 6.69
N ALA A 80 -18.02 -9.28 6.02
CA ALA A 80 -19.01 -9.80 5.08
C ALA A 80 -20.46 -9.84 5.61
N THR A 81 -20.65 -10.13 6.90
CA THR A 81 -21.96 -10.37 7.51
C THR A 81 -22.68 -9.10 7.96
N THR A 82 -21.97 -7.99 8.13
CA THR A 82 -22.53 -6.76 8.74
C THR A 82 -22.20 -5.49 7.97
N SER A 83 -21.29 -5.55 7.01
CA SER A 83 -20.87 -4.39 6.23
C SER A 83 -21.95 -3.93 5.26
N LEU A 84 -22.25 -2.63 5.29
CA LEU A 84 -23.07 -1.95 4.30
C LEU A 84 -22.28 -1.51 3.05
N ARG A 85 -20.99 -1.85 2.98
CA ARG A 85 -20.12 -1.44 1.88
C ARG A 85 -20.29 -2.35 0.68
N LEU A 86 -20.16 -1.77 -0.52
CA LEU A 86 -20.11 -2.54 -1.77
C LEU A 86 -18.97 -3.57 -1.77
N ASP A 87 -17.79 -3.19 -1.28
CA ASP A 87 -16.65 -4.10 -1.12
C ASP A 87 -16.51 -4.55 0.34
N SER A 88 -17.39 -5.46 0.76
CA SER A 88 -17.41 -6.04 2.12
C SER A 88 -16.33 -7.12 2.34
N LEU A 89 -15.80 -7.70 1.25
CA LEU A 89 -14.73 -8.71 1.25
C LEU A 89 -13.34 -8.13 0.92
N GLY A 90 -13.21 -6.81 0.84
CA GLY A 90 -11.94 -6.13 0.63
C GLY A 90 -11.20 -6.48 -0.67
N LYS A 91 -11.89 -6.96 -1.71
CA LYS A 91 -11.26 -7.37 -2.98
C LYS A 91 -10.73 -6.18 -3.77
N SER A 92 -11.27 -4.99 -3.55
CA SER A 92 -10.82 -3.76 -4.19
C SER A 92 -9.75 -3.01 -3.37
N MET A 93 -9.48 -3.41 -2.13
CA MET A 93 -8.55 -2.71 -1.24
C MET A 93 -7.13 -2.65 -1.81
N GLY A 94 -6.65 -3.70 -2.48
CA GLY A 94 -5.38 -3.68 -3.20
C GLY A 94 -5.34 -2.61 -4.30
N SER A 95 -6.38 -2.55 -5.14
CA SER A 95 -6.50 -1.50 -6.17
C SER A 95 -6.63 -0.11 -5.56
N ALA A 96 -7.26 0.02 -4.39
CA ALA A 96 -7.36 1.28 -3.67
C ALA A 96 -6.01 1.73 -3.12
N MET A 97 -5.19 0.82 -2.58
CA MET A 97 -3.82 1.09 -2.13
C MET A 97 -2.94 1.59 -3.28
N MET A 98 -3.13 1.03 -4.48
CA MET A 98 -2.39 1.44 -5.68
C MET A 98 -2.68 2.89 -6.15
N ARG A 99 -3.69 3.56 -5.56
CA ARG A 99 -3.98 4.99 -5.78
C ARG A 99 -3.30 5.91 -4.78
N ILE A 100 -2.46 5.41 -3.88
CA ILE A 100 -1.64 6.27 -3.02
C ILE A 100 -0.75 7.13 -3.92
N GLU A 101 -0.77 8.43 -3.68
CA GLU A 101 0.07 9.39 -4.40
C GLU A 101 1.45 9.50 -3.75
N ILE A 102 2.46 9.48 -4.61
CA ILE A 102 3.86 9.65 -4.29
C ILE A 102 4.36 10.89 -5.01
N ASP A 103 5.29 11.59 -4.39
CA ASP A 103 5.94 12.73 -5.01
C ASP A 103 6.82 12.29 -6.19
N LYS A 104 6.61 12.89 -7.36
CA LYS A 104 7.34 12.51 -8.57
C LYS A 104 8.80 12.94 -8.51
N GLU A 105 9.09 14.10 -7.93
CA GLU A 105 10.45 14.65 -7.85
C GLU A 105 11.31 13.77 -6.94
N ASP A 106 10.78 13.38 -5.78
CA ASP A 106 11.42 12.44 -4.86
C ASP A 106 11.77 11.12 -5.56
N TYR A 107 10.83 10.55 -6.31
CA TYR A 107 11.04 9.30 -7.04
C TYR A 107 12.10 9.42 -8.14
N MET A 108 12.05 10.50 -8.93
CA MET A 108 13.01 10.72 -10.01
C MET A 108 14.42 10.98 -9.49
N ASN A 109 14.56 11.69 -8.37
CA ASN A 109 15.85 11.91 -7.71
C ASN A 109 16.43 10.60 -7.17
N TYR A 110 15.60 9.77 -6.54
CA TYR A 110 15.98 8.42 -6.11
C TYR A 110 16.52 7.57 -7.28
N ARG A 111 15.77 7.51 -8.39
CA ARG A 111 16.17 6.72 -9.58
C ARG A 111 17.45 7.22 -10.25
N LYS A 112 17.70 8.54 -10.25
CA LYS A 112 18.96 9.11 -10.74
C LYS A 112 20.15 8.69 -9.86
N GLY A 113 19.98 8.67 -8.54
CA GLY A 113 21.00 8.22 -7.60
C GLY A 113 21.51 6.81 -7.91
N ILE A 114 20.59 5.86 -8.11
CA ILE A 114 20.94 4.46 -8.45
C ILE A 114 21.74 4.35 -9.76
N LYS A 115 21.44 5.21 -10.75
CA LYS A 115 22.14 5.19 -12.05
C LYS A 115 23.58 5.71 -11.95
N ASN A 116 23.87 6.58 -11.00
CA ASN A 116 25.20 7.15 -10.81
C ASN A 116 26.13 6.25 -10.01
N GLU A 117 25.59 5.22 -9.34
CA GLU A 117 26.35 4.22 -8.58
C GLU A 117 26.71 2.96 -9.40
N LYS A 118 26.26 2.89 -10.66
CA LYS A 118 26.57 1.82 -11.63
C LYS A 118 27.50 2.33 -12.72
#